data_AF-A0A968QAS2-F1
#
_entry.id   AF-A0A968QAS2-F1
#
_cell.length_a   1.000
_cell.length_b   1.000
_cell.length_c   1.000
_cell.angle_alpha   90.00
_cell.angle_beta   90.00
_cell.angle_gamma   90.00
#
_symmetry.space_group_name_H-M   'P 1'
#
loop_
_entity.id
_entity.type
_entity.pdbx_description
1 polymer ?
#
loop_
_entity_poly.entity_id
_entity_poly.type
_entity_poly.pdbx_seq_one_letter_code
_entity_poly.pdbx_strand_id
1 'polypeptide(L)'
;DFFDDDFYFYIHIDKKSQIPKKEIEMIQNSKNVMFVSREFQVNWGSTKHLKAILLLSQEAIKNKNIEYFHLITGQDFPIKNCNEIKSFFSKK
;
A
#
# COMPACT_ATOMS: atom_id res chain seq x y z
N ASP A 1 -9.41 -10.11 -11.26
CA ASP A 1 -8.44 -9.38 -10.42
C ASP A 1 -9.16 -8.36 -9.55
N PHE A 2 -8.71 -8.20 -8.29
CA PHE A 2 -9.31 -7.26 -7.34
C PHE A 2 -8.90 -5.81 -7.58
N PHE A 3 -7.78 -5.60 -8.29
CA PHE A 3 -7.18 -4.32 -8.60
C PHE A 3 -6.72 -4.32 -10.06
N ASP A 4 -6.75 -3.16 -10.69
CA ASP A 4 -6.28 -2.93 -12.07
C ASP A 4 -5.26 -1.78 -12.11
N ASP A 5 -5.00 -1.23 -13.29
CA ASP A 5 -3.97 -0.21 -13.53
C ASP A 5 -4.27 1.15 -12.88
N ASP A 6 -5.48 1.36 -12.36
CA ASP A 6 -5.86 2.58 -11.63
C ASP A 6 -5.43 2.53 -10.15
N PHE A 7 -4.92 1.39 -9.67
CA PHE A 7 -4.54 1.20 -8.27
C PHE A 7 -3.03 1.13 -8.12
N TYR A 8 -2.45 2.10 -7.42
CA TYR A 8 -1.04 2.13 -7.06
C TYR A 8 -0.81 1.65 -5.63
N PHE A 9 0.22 0.83 -5.44
CA PHE A 9 0.58 0.24 -4.15
C PHE A 9 1.85 0.89 -3.57
N TYR A 10 1.72 1.36 -2.33
CA TYR A 10 2.80 1.87 -1.50
C TYR A 10 2.86 0.97 -0.27
N ILE A 11 3.92 0.20 -0.14
CA ILE A 11 3.96 -0.94 0.80
C ILE A 11 5.01 -0.69 1.87
N HIS A 12 4.62 -0.80 3.14
CA HIS A 12 5.57 -0.98 4.23
C HIS A 12 5.61 -2.44 4.63
N ILE A 13 6.79 -3.06 4.53
CA ILE A 13 7.04 -4.40 5.04
C ILE A 13 7.78 -4.24 6.37
N ASP A 14 7.20 -4.75 7.45
CA ASP A 14 7.80 -4.66 8.79
C ASP A 14 9.27 -5.15 8.76
N LYS A 15 10.15 -4.37 9.38
CA LYS A 15 11.58 -4.67 9.47
C LYS A 15 11.84 -6.03 10.13
N LYS A 16 10.98 -6.48 11.05
CA LYS A 16 11.13 -7.78 11.73
C LYS A 16 10.73 -8.97 10.86
N SER A 17 10.05 -8.75 9.72
CA SER A 17 9.67 -9.83 8.82
C SER A 17 10.89 -10.46 8.16
N GLN A 18 10.99 -11.79 8.23
CA GLN A 18 12.07 -12.53 7.56
C GLN A 18 11.62 -12.88 6.14
N ILE A 19 11.87 -11.96 5.21
CA ILE A 19 11.54 -12.13 3.79
C ILE A 19 12.83 -12.15 2.98
N PRO A 20 13.03 -13.15 2.11
CA PRO A 20 14.19 -13.21 1.22
C PRO A 20 14.31 -11.95 0.36
N LYS A 21 15.55 -11.49 0.14
CA LYS A 21 15.82 -10.29 -0.67
C LYS A 21 15.19 -10.39 -2.07
N LYS A 22 15.24 -11.57 -2.68
CA LYS A 22 14.65 -11.84 -3.99
C LYS A 22 13.14 -11.59 -4.02
N GLU A 23 12.41 -11.94 -2.96
CA GLU A 23 10.96 -11.69 -2.89
C GLU A 23 10.65 -10.21 -2.74
N ILE A 24 11.47 -9.47 -1.97
CA ILE A 24 11.34 -8.02 -1.87
C ILE A 24 11.59 -7.37 -3.23
N GLU A 25 12.62 -7.81 -3.95
CA GLU A 25 12.92 -7.34 -5.31
C GLU A 25 11.78 -7.68 -6.29
N MET A 26 11.14 -8.84 -6.17
CA MET A 26 9.97 -9.19 -6.97
C MET A 26 8.78 -8.27 -6.69
N ILE A 27 8.50 -7.97 -5.41
CA ILE A 27 7.44 -7.03 -5.01
C ILE A 27 7.74 -5.63 -5.57
N GLN A 28 8.97 -5.16 -5.42
CA GLN A 28 9.40 -3.84 -5.91
C GLN A 28 9.27 -3.69 -7.43
N ASN A 29 9.45 -4.77 -8.19
CA ASN A 29 9.36 -4.76 -9.65
C ASN A 29 7.95 -5.08 -10.20
N SER A 30 6.95 -5.19 -9.33
CA SER A 30 5.57 -5.46 -9.76
C SER A 30 4.94 -4.20 -10.37
N LYS A 31 4.16 -4.36 -11.45
CA LYS A 31 3.65 -3.29 -12.36
C LYS A 31 3.11 -2.04 -11.65
N ASN A 32 2.41 -2.21 -10.52
CA ASN A 32 1.72 -1.12 -9.83
C ASN A 32 2.28 -0.84 -8.41
N VAL A 33 3.43 -1.43 -8.06
CA VAL A 33 4.10 -1.14 -6.78
C VAL A 33 5.03 0.04 -6.99
N MET A 34 4.66 1.18 -6.42
CA MET A 34 5.37 2.44 -6.62
C MET A 34 6.49 2.66 -5.59
N PHE A 35 6.35 2.06 -4.41
CA PHE A 35 7.30 2.23 -3.31
C PHE A 35 7.22 1.07 -2.32
N VAL A 36 8.37 0.62 -1.82
CA VAL A 36 8.47 -0.37 -0.75
C VAL A 36 9.43 0.13 0.33
N SER A 37 8.95 0.26 1.57
CA SER A 37 9.76 0.64 2.72
C SER A 37 9.88 -0.50 3.74
N ARG A 38 11.05 -0.60 4.38
CA ARG A 38 11.31 -1.49 5.52
C ARG A 38 11.90 -0.76 6.73
N GLU A 39 11.63 0.54 6.83
CA GLU A 39 12.29 1.42 7.79
C GLU A 39 11.88 1.12 9.24
N PHE A 40 10.61 0.80 9.45
CA PHE A 40 10.03 0.64 10.78
C PHE A 40 9.87 -0.83 11.18
N GLN A 41 10.23 -1.10 12.43
CA GLN A 41 9.77 -2.29 13.14
C GLN A 41 8.46 -1.92 13.83
N VAL A 42 7.33 -2.51 13.42
CA VAL A 42 6.01 -2.10 13.88
C VAL A 42 5.54 -3.02 15.00
N ASN A 43 5.39 -2.47 16.20
CA ASN A 43 4.74 -3.16 17.32
C ASN A 43 3.29 -2.67 17.45
N TRP A 44 2.40 -3.55 17.92
CA TRP A 44 1.01 -3.19 18.17
C TRP A 44 0.91 -2.01 19.16
N GLY A 45 0.07 -1.03 18.84
CA GLY A 45 -0.07 0.21 19.61
C GLY A 45 1.11 1.19 19.52
N SER A 46 2.15 0.89 18.72
CA SER A 46 3.32 1.76 18.60
C SER A 46 3.07 2.93 17.65
N THR A 47 3.66 4.09 17.97
CA THR A 47 3.76 5.24 17.06
C THR A 47 4.49 4.92 15.75
N LYS A 48 5.27 3.82 15.71
CA LYS A 48 5.90 3.32 14.48
C LYS A 48 4.88 2.91 13.42
N HIS A 49 3.69 2.44 13.81
CA HIS A 49 2.62 2.13 12.87
C HIS A 49 2.14 3.41 12.16
N LEU A 50 1.87 4.47 12.92
CA LEU A 50 1.52 5.78 12.38
C LEU A 50 2.63 6.34 11.47
N LYS A 51 3.90 6.22 11.88
CA LYS A 51 5.04 6.69 11.07
C LYS A 51 5.15 5.93 9.74
N ALA A 52 4.87 4.63 9.73
CA ALA A 52 4.82 3.86 8.48
C ALA A 52 3.75 4.39 7.54
N ILE A 53 2.52 4.61 8.04
CA ILE A 53 1.42 5.17 7.24
C ILE A 53 1.77 6.57 6.70
N LEU A 54 2.35 7.44 7.53
CA LEU A 54 2.77 8.78 7.12
C LEU A 54 3.87 8.76 6.06
N LEU A 55 4.87 7.89 6.20
CA LEU A 55 5.92 7.72 5.20
C LEU A 55 5.32 7.31 3.84
N LEU A 56 4.46 6.29 3.83
CA LEU A 56 3.80 5.84 2.60
C LEU A 56 2.93 6.93 1.98
N SER A 57 2.19 7.67 2.81
CA SER A 57 1.33 8.77 2.37
C SER A 57 2.13 9.92 1.77
N GLN A 58 3.29 10.24 2.36
CA GLN A 58 4.23 11.26 1.86
C GLN A 58 4.85 10.87 0.52
N GLU A 59 5.12 9.59 0.29
CA GLU A 59 5.55 9.11 -1.03
C GLU A 59 4.39 9.13 -2.04
N ALA A 60 3.20 8.70 -1.63
CA ALA A 60 2.03 8.66 -2.49
C ALA A 60 1.60 10.04 -3.00
N ILE A 61 1.58 11.07 -2.14
CA ILE A 61 1.13 12.42 -2.48
C ILE A 61 2.03 13.16 -3.51
N LYS A 62 3.21 12.60 -3.80
CA LYS A 62 4.06 13.07 -4.90
C LYS A 62 3.42 12.79 -6.26
N ASN A 63 2.64 11.72 -6.38
CA ASN A 63 1.83 11.42 -7.56
C ASN A 63 0.52 12.22 -7.50
N LYS A 64 0.37 13.21 -8.38
CA LYS A 64 -0.80 14.10 -8.44
C LYS A 64 -2.05 13.46 -9.04
N ASN A 65 -1.92 12.27 -9.63
CA ASN A 65 -3.06 11.53 -10.18
C ASN A 65 -3.81 10.72 -9.12
N ILE A 66 -3.28 10.62 -7.89
CA ILE A 66 -3.94 9.88 -6.82
C ILE A 66 -5.00 10.77 -6.16
N GLU A 67 -6.25 10.35 -6.24
CA GLU A 67 -7.38 11.08 -5.65
C GLU A 67 -7.77 10.56 -4.25
N TYR A 68 -7.58 9.26 -3.99
CA TYR A 68 -8.00 8.60 -2.74
C TYR A 68 -6.90 7.71 -2.18
N PHE A 69 -6.78 7.68 -0.85
CA PHE A 69 -5.91 6.74 -0.14
C PHE A 69 -6.75 5.67 0.56
N HIS A 70 -6.42 4.41 0.30
CA HIS A 70 -6.99 3.26 0.99
C HIS A 70 -5.90 2.62 1.85
N LEU A 71 -6.07 2.66 3.17
CA LEU A 71 -5.16 2.02 4.10
C LEU A 71 -5.60 0.57 4.30
N ILE A 72 -4.70 -0.37 4.02
CA ILE A 72 -4.91 -1.81 4.20
C ILE A 72 -3.72 -2.45 4.90
N THR A 73 -3.99 -3.53 5.61
CA THR A 73 -3.02 -4.42 6.25
C THR A 73 -3.05 -5.80 5.58
N GLY A 74 -2.11 -6.68 5.93
CA GLY A 74 -2.09 -8.04 5.40
C GLY A 74 -3.27 -8.93 5.84
N GLN A 75 -4.14 -8.45 6.73
CA GLN A 75 -5.35 -9.15 7.17
C GLN A 75 -6.63 -8.63 6.48
N ASP A 76 -6.53 -7.53 5.75
CA ASP A 76 -7.66 -6.96 5.04
C ASP A 76 -7.87 -7.67 3.71
N PHE A 77 -9.13 -7.80 3.31
CA PHE A 77 -9.50 -8.42 2.04
C PHE A 77 -10.63 -7.63 1.36
N PRO A 78 -10.50 -7.31 0.05
CA PRO A 78 -11.55 -6.62 -0.68
C PRO A 78 -12.79 -7.52 -0.83
N ILE A 79 -13.93 -7.02 -0.37
CA ILE A 79 -15.24 -7.68 -0.53
C ILE A 79 -16.02 -7.16 -1.76
N LYS A 80 -15.41 -6.24 -2.51
CA LYS A 80 -15.95 -5.57 -3.70
C LYS A 80 -14.91 -5.61 -4.80
N ASN A 81 -15.36 -5.74 -6.04
CA ASN A 81 -14.44 -5.71 -7.19
C ASN A 81 -14.00 -4.27 -7.53
N CYS A 82 -12.97 -4.12 -8.38
CA CYS A 82 -12.43 -2.81 -8.73
C CYS A 82 -13.47 -1.87 -9.36
N ASN A 83 -14.40 -2.38 -10.17
CA ASN A 83 -15.45 -1.57 -10.79
C ASN A 83 -16.46 -1.04 -9.77
N GLU A 84 -16.83 -1.85 -8.77
CA GLU A 84 -17.70 -1.41 -7.68
C GLU A 84 -17.03 -0.31 -6.85
N ILE A 85 -15.73 -0.49 -6.52
CA ILE A 85 -14.94 0.51 -5.78
C ILE A 85 -14.86 1.81 -6.58
N LYS A 86 -14.45 1.75 -7.84
CA LYS A 86 -14.35 2.93 -8.72
C LYS A 86 -15.70 3.63 -8.90
N SER A 87 -16.78 2.86 -9.09
CA SER A 87 -18.12 3.44 -9.23
C SER A 87 -18.55 4.21 -7.98
N PHE A 88 -18.24 3.71 -6.78
CA PHE A 88 -18.56 4.38 -5.53
C PHE A 88 -17.88 5.76 -5.43
N PHE A 89 -16.60 5.87 -5.77
CA PHE A 89 -15.85 7.13 -5.69
C PHE A 89 -16.04 8.07 -6.90
N SER A 90 -16.45 7.54 -8.06
CA SER A 90 -16.77 8.36 -9.24
C SER A 90 -18.07 9.17 -9.13
N LYS A 91 -18.97 8.76 -8.23
CA LYS A 91 -20.24 9.44 -7.98
C LYS A 91 -19.98 10.60 -7.00
N LYS A 92 -19.76 11.80 -7.55
CA LYS A 92 -19.86 13.04 -6.79
C LYS A 92 -21.31 13.38 -6.47
#